data_AF-A0A1K0GEN4-F1
#
_entry.id   AF-A0A1K0GEN4-F1
#
_cell.length_a   1.000
_cell.length_b   1.000
_cell.length_c   1.000
_cell.angle_alpha   90.00
_cell.angle_beta   90.00
_cell.angle_gamma   90.00
#
_symmetry.space_group_name_H-M   'P 1'
#
loop_
_entity.id
_entity.type
_entity.pdbx_description
1 polymer ?
#
loop_
_entity_poly.entity_id
_entity_poly.type
_entity_poly.pdbx_seq_one_letter_code
_entity_poly.pdbx_strand_id
1 'polypeptide(L)'
;MSLLTRSKISASLIGRKDSEITRVKKSKSRLGTLNPFFGKGPSSTALDKAAEMSGIKVYVYSADSFTLVNNKPFRSLRSAASILPISPATLPSKLNTGKPFKGFYYFTTPQVKIPQLINNNNSN
;
A
#
# COMPACT_ATOMS: atom_id res chain seq x y z
N MET A 1 -24.77 -4.51 -32.64
CA MET A 1 -25.53 -4.84 -31.41
C MET A 1 -25.93 -3.55 -30.71
N SER A 2 -27.20 -3.35 -30.38
CA SER A 2 -27.67 -2.11 -29.72
C SER A 2 -27.38 -2.12 -28.22
N LEU A 3 -27.31 -0.94 -27.60
CA LEU A 3 -27.11 -0.77 -26.15
C LEU A 3 -28.20 -1.48 -25.34
N LEU A 4 -29.45 -1.40 -25.81
CA LEU A 4 -30.59 -2.08 -25.20
C LEU A 4 -30.45 -3.61 -25.23
N THR A 5 -30.00 -4.18 -26.34
CA THR A 5 -29.76 -5.63 -26.43
C THR A 5 -28.62 -6.07 -25.50
N ARG A 6 -27.54 -5.30 -25.42
CA ARG A 6 -26.42 -5.59 -24.51
C ARG A 6 -26.84 -5.55 -23.05
N SER A 7 -27.66 -4.57 -22.68
CA SER A 7 -28.22 -4.44 -21.32
C SER A 7 -29.09 -5.64 -20.96
N LYS A 8 -30.03 -6.05 -21.83
CA LYS A 8 -30.90 -7.22 -21.59
C LYS A 8 -30.11 -8.52 -21.44
N ILE A 9 -29.10 -8.75 -22.27
CA ILE A 9 -28.21 -9.92 -22.16
C ILE A 9 -27.42 -9.88 -20.85
N SER A 10 -26.89 -8.71 -20.47
CA SER A 10 -26.15 -8.59 -19.21
C SER A 10 -27.03 -8.90 -18.00
N ALA A 11 -28.26 -8.38 -17.98
CA ALA A 11 -29.22 -8.60 -16.89
C ALA A 11 -29.60 -10.07 -16.72
N SER A 12 -29.77 -10.82 -17.82
CA SER A 12 -30.11 -12.25 -17.74
C SER A 12 -28.96 -13.16 -17.29
N LEU A 13 -27.72 -12.66 -17.33
CA LEU A 13 -26.52 -13.40 -16.89
C LEU A 13 -26.15 -13.14 -15.42
N ILE A 14 -26.75 -12.13 -14.78
CA ILE A 14 -26.49 -11.81 -13.37
C ILE A 14 -26.89 -13.01 -12.50
N GLY A 15 -25.98 -13.45 -11.62
CA GLY A 15 -26.21 -14.53 -10.66
C GLY A 15 -26.11 -15.95 -11.25
N ARG A 16 -25.95 -16.10 -12.57
CA ARG A 16 -25.73 -17.41 -13.19
C ARG A 16 -24.39 -18.00 -12.74
N LYS A 17 -24.42 -19.22 -12.21
CA LYS A 17 -23.22 -19.98 -11.86
C LYS A 17 -22.87 -20.95 -12.98
N ASP A 18 -21.57 -21.10 -13.24
CA ASP A 18 -21.08 -22.14 -14.14
C ASP A 18 -21.33 -23.53 -13.55
N SER A 19 -21.53 -24.52 -14.42
CA SER A 19 -21.48 -25.92 -13.98
C SER A 19 -20.08 -26.29 -13.50
N GLU A 20 -19.98 -27.29 -12.62
CA GLU A 20 -18.71 -27.74 -12.06
C GLU A 20 -17.68 -28.13 -13.14
N ILE A 21 -18.12 -28.84 -14.17
CA ILE A 21 -17.26 -29.23 -15.31
C ILE A 21 -16.67 -27.99 -16.00
N THR A 22 -17.50 -26.98 -16.24
CA THR A 22 -17.08 -25.74 -16.90
C THR A 22 -16.14 -24.93 -16.01
N ARG A 23 -16.44 -24.85 -14.71
CA ARG A 23 -15.61 -24.18 -13.71
C ARG A 23 -14.22 -24.80 -13.65
N VAL A 24 -14.14 -26.13 -13.57
CA VAL A 24 -12.87 -26.87 -13.53
C VAL A 24 -12.07 -26.66 -14.82
N LYS A 25 -12.72 -26.72 -16.00
CA LYS A 25 -12.03 -26.48 -17.27
C LYS A 25 -11.45 -25.07 -17.37
N LYS A 26 -12.22 -24.04 -16.98
CA LYS A 26 -11.75 -22.64 -16.93
C LYS A 26 -10.61 -22.44 -15.92
N SER A 27 -10.66 -23.14 -14.79
CA SER A 27 -9.59 -23.09 -13.80
C SER A 27 -8.30 -23.69 -14.37
N LYS A 28 -8.36 -24.89 -14.94
CA LYS A 28 -7.20 -25.57 -15.56
C LYS A 28 -6.54 -24.72 -16.65
N SER A 29 -7.33 -24.05 -17.49
CA SER A 29 -6.80 -23.21 -18.57
C SER A 29 -6.08 -21.93 -18.10
N ARG A 30 -6.19 -21.56 -16.82
CA ARG A 30 -5.53 -20.36 -16.25
C ARG A 30 -4.29 -20.69 -15.42
N LEU A 31 -3.93 -21.97 -15.30
CA LEU A 31 -2.84 -22.43 -14.46
C LEU A 31 -1.55 -22.65 -15.27
N GLY A 32 -0.41 -22.44 -14.59
CA GLY A 32 0.92 -22.72 -15.13
C GLY A 32 1.14 -22.07 -16.50
N THR A 33 1.67 -22.86 -17.43
CA THR A 33 2.01 -22.44 -18.81
C THR A 33 0.81 -22.04 -19.66
N LEU A 34 -0.42 -22.44 -19.28
CA LEU A 34 -1.63 -22.06 -20.01
C LEU A 34 -2.08 -20.63 -19.69
N ASN A 35 -1.60 -20.04 -18.61
CA ASN A 35 -1.87 -18.65 -18.28
C ASN A 35 -1.21 -17.72 -19.34
N PRO A 36 -1.96 -16.80 -19.97
CA PRO A 36 -1.39 -15.84 -20.93
C PRO A 36 -0.25 -14.97 -20.39
N PHE A 37 -0.16 -14.84 -19.06
CA PHE A 37 0.88 -14.09 -18.35
C PHE A 37 2.00 -14.97 -17.80
N PHE A 38 1.99 -16.28 -18.04
CA PHE A 38 3.07 -17.16 -17.62
C PHE A 38 4.39 -16.75 -18.27
N GLY A 39 5.45 -16.67 -17.46
CA GLY A 39 6.77 -16.22 -17.91
C GLY A 39 6.88 -14.73 -18.23
N LYS A 40 5.81 -13.94 -18.06
CA LYS A 40 5.81 -12.49 -18.30
C LYS A 40 5.88 -11.75 -16.98
N GLY A 41 6.82 -10.82 -16.86
CA GLY A 41 6.90 -9.88 -15.75
C GLY A 41 6.04 -8.63 -16.01
N PRO A 42 5.55 -7.95 -14.95
CA PRO A 42 4.94 -6.63 -15.08
C PRO A 42 5.98 -5.60 -15.56
N SER A 43 5.52 -4.55 -16.25
CA SER A 43 6.38 -3.42 -16.62
C SER A 43 6.84 -2.64 -15.38
N SER A 44 7.94 -1.88 -15.50
CA SER A 44 8.40 -0.96 -14.45
C SER A 44 7.29 -0.02 -13.99
N THR A 45 6.53 0.55 -14.93
CA THR A 45 5.39 1.42 -14.64
C THR A 45 4.29 0.74 -13.83
N ALA A 46 4.04 -0.55 -14.06
CA ALA A 46 3.06 -1.32 -13.30
C ALA A 46 3.59 -1.65 -11.89
N LEU A 47 4.87 -1.99 -11.77
CA LEU A 47 5.54 -2.19 -10.48
C LEU A 47 5.54 -0.91 -9.64
N ASP A 48 5.76 0.24 -10.27
CA ASP A 48 5.72 1.53 -9.60
C ASP A 48 4.33 1.86 -9.05
N LYS A 49 3.29 1.71 -9.88
CA LYS A 49 1.90 1.87 -9.44
C LYS A 49 1.53 0.89 -8.32
N ALA A 50 1.93 -0.38 -8.44
CA ALA A 50 1.68 -1.37 -7.40
C ALA A 50 2.34 -0.96 -6.08
N ALA A 51 3.60 -0.53 -6.11
CA ALA A 51 4.31 -0.05 -4.93
C ALA A 51 3.74 1.26 -4.34
N GLU A 52 3.17 2.14 -5.16
CA GLU A 52 2.47 3.34 -4.66
C GLU A 52 1.17 2.98 -3.94
N MET A 53 0.45 1.96 -4.42
CA MET A 53 -0.83 1.50 -3.87
C MET A 53 -0.65 0.63 -2.62
N SER A 54 0.33 -0.30 -2.62
CA SER A 54 0.54 -1.27 -1.56
C SER A 54 1.69 -0.93 -0.61
N GLY A 55 2.50 0.08 -0.95
CA GLY A 55 3.69 0.44 -0.18
C GLY A 55 3.35 1.15 1.14
N ILE A 56 4.11 0.83 2.18
CA ILE A 56 4.03 1.54 3.47
C ILE A 56 4.77 2.87 3.33
N LYS A 57 4.01 3.95 3.24
CA LYS A 57 4.54 5.32 3.28
C LYS A 57 5.05 5.62 4.69
N VAL A 58 6.20 6.27 4.76
CA VAL A 58 6.84 6.62 6.04
C VAL A 58 6.98 8.14 6.11
N TYR A 59 6.32 8.74 7.09
CA TYR A 59 6.43 10.15 7.42
C TYR A 59 7.52 10.30 8.47
N VAL A 60 8.53 11.12 8.17
CA VAL A 60 9.66 11.35 9.07
C VAL A 60 9.69 12.82 9.43
N TYR A 61 9.69 13.11 10.72
CA TYR A 61 9.70 14.47 11.24
C TYR A 61 10.97 14.72 12.05
N SER A 62 11.55 15.91 11.93
CA SER A 62 12.66 16.33 12.81
C SER A 62 12.17 16.45 14.26
N ALA A 63 12.98 16.02 15.23
CA ALA A 63 12.61 16.06 16.63
C ALA A 63 12.46 17.49 17.17
N ASP A 64 13.25 18.44 16.66
CA ASP A 64 13.34 19.80 17.20
C ASP A 64 12.18 20.69 16.73
N SER A 65 11.89 20.64 15.43
CA SER A 65 10.92 21.53 14.77
C SER A 65 9.65 20.83 14.30
N PHE A 66 9.58 19.50 14.41
CA PHE A 66 8.49 18.67 13.87
C PHE A 66 8.18 18.95 12.39
N THR A 67 9.22 19.31 11.62
CA THR A 67 9.13 19.54 10.18
C THR A 67 9.33 18.23 9.43
N LEU A 68 8.55 18.02 8.36
CA LEU A 68 8.63 16.82 7.53
C LEU A 68 9.95 16.82 6.76
N VAL A 69 10.78 15.81 6.98
CA VAL A 69 12.04 15.63 6.27
C VAL A 69 11.75 15.46 4.77
N ASN A 70 12.45 16.22 3.92
CA ASN A 70 12.30 16.23 2.46
C ASN A 70 10.93 16.70 1.92
N ASN A 71 10.10 17.35 2.75
CA ASN A 71 8.76 17.86 2.39
C ASN A 71 7.80 16.80 1.80
N LYS A 72 8.16 15.51 1.84
CA LYS A 72 7.41 14.41 1.23
C LYS A 72 7.61 13.14 2.05
N PRO A 73 6.58 12.28 2.18
CA PRO A 73 6.76 10.97 2.79
C PRO A 73 7.66 10.09 1.93
N PHE A 74 8.45 9.25 2.59
CA PHE A 74 9.22 8.22 1.89
C PHE A 74 8.29 7.14 1.34
N ARG A 75 8.60 6.64 0.15
CA ARG A 75 7.85 5.56 -0.52
C ARG A 75 7.90 4.25 0.26
N SER A 76 8.94 4.03 1.05
CA SER A 76 9.14 2.84 1.86
C SER A 76 10.08 3.07 3.04
N LEU A 77 10.08 2.12 3.97
CA LEU A 77 11.05 2.03 5.07
C LEU A 77 12.49 1.99 4.56
N ARG A 78 12.73 1.23 3.49
CA ARG A 78 14.06 1.05 2.93
C ARG A 78 14.57 2.33 2.28
N SER A 79 13.69 3.08 1.59
CA SER A 79 14.06 4.41 1.08
C SER A 79 14.35 5.41 2.19
N ALA A 80 13.58 5.40 3.29
CA ALA A 80 13.86 6.25 4.45
C ALA A 80 15.23 5.92 5.07
N ALA A 81 15.51 4.63 5.28
CA ALA A 81 16.78 4.14 5.84
C ALA A 81 18.00 4.41 4.95
N SER A 82 17.83 4.61 3.64
CA SER A 82 18.95 4.96 2.75
C SER A 82 19.42 6.41 2.90
N ILE A 83 18.52 7.30 3.32
CA ILE A 83 18.78 8.74 3.43
C ILE A 83 19.07 9.13 4.88
N LEU A 84 18.44 8.44 5.83
CA LEU A 84 18.57 8.70 7.25
C LEU A 84 19.64 7.79 7.87
N PRO A 85 20.28 8.21 8.98
CA PRO A 85 21.31 7.42 9.65
C PRO A 85 20.71 6.26 10.47
N ILE A 86 19.81 5.45 9.89
CA ILE A 86 19.10 4.34 10.56
C ILE A 86 19.11 3.07 9.73
N SER A 87 19.26 1.92 10.39
CA SER A 87 19.19 0.63 9.71
C SER A 87 17.73 0.27 9.34
N PRO A 88 17.49 -0.30 8.14
CA PRO A 88 16.16 -0.74 7.73
C PRO A 88 15.57 -1.82 8.66
N ALA A 89 16.41 -2.58 9.37
CA ALA A 89 15.94 -3.57 10.36
C ALA A 89 15.40 -2.92 11.64
N THR A 90 15.95 -1.75 12.01
CA THR A 90 15.56 -1.05 13.24
C THR A 90 14.31 -0.19 13.06
N LEU A 91 14.10 0.34 11.85
CA LEU A 91 13.02 1.29 11.56
C LEU A 91 11.61 0.75 11.88
N PRO A 92 11.23 -0.50 11.53
CA PRO A 92 9.90 -1.04 11.85
C PRO A 92 9.55 -0.96 13.34
N SER A 93 10.51 -1.25 14.21
CA SER A 93 10.31 -1.20 15.67
C SER A 93 10.13 0.21 16.23
N LYS A 94 10.48 1.24 15.45
CA LYS A 94 10.43 2.66 15.86
C LYS A 94 9.25 3.41 15.25
N LEU A 95 8.54 2.81 14.29
CA LEU A 95 7.32 3.37 13.73
C LEU A 95 6.25 3.55 14.81
N ASN A 96 5.57 4.69 14.78
CA ASN A 96 4.40 5.00 15.60
C ASN A 96 4.66 4.92 17.12
N THR A 97 5.92 4.89 17.55
CA THR A 97 6.28 4.81 18.97
C THR A 97 6.07 6.13 19.71
N GLY A 98 5.89 7.24 18.99
CA GLY A 98 5.76 8.58 19.57
C GLY A 98 7.02 9.05 20.32
N LYS A 99 8.13 8.33 20.16
CA LYS A 99 9.43 8.66 20.76
C LYS A 99 10.42 9.00 19.65
N PRO A 100 11.21 10.07 19.80
CA PRO A 100 12.23 10.39 18.82
C PRO A 100 13.33 9.34 18.88
N PHE A 101 13.85 8.95 17.74
CA PHE A 101 15.00 8.06 17.62
C PHE A 101 15.99 8.67 16.64
N LYS A 102 17.25 8.82 17.07
CA LYS A 102 18.30 9.51 16.30
C LYS A 102 17.88 10.90 15.78
N GLY A 103 17.13 11.65 16.59
CA GLY A 103 16.67 13.00 16.24
C GLY A 103 15.46 13.04 15.29
N PHE A 104 14.80 11.91 15.02
CA PHE A 104 13.63 11.86 14.15
C PHE A 104 12.46 11.10 14.75
N TYR A 105 11.24 11.52 14.41
CA TYR A 105 10.02 10.74 14.62
C TYR A 105 9.61 10.03 13.34
N TYR A 106 9.08 8.81 13.48
CA TYR A 106 8.71 7.96 12.36
C TYR A 106 7.24 7.52 12.49
N PHE A 107 6.42 7.80 11.48
CA PHE A 107 5.01 7.42 11.47
C PHE A 107 4.59 6.83 10.12
N THR A 108 3.56 5.96 10.16
CA THR A 108 2.91 5.45 8.95
C THR A 108 1.78 6.35 8.45
N THR A 109 1.30 7.24 9.31
CA THR A 109 0.26 8.23 9.01
C THR A 109 0.79 9.65 9.19
N PRO A 110 0.29 10.62 8.42
CA PRO A 110 0.68 12.01 8.57
C PRO A 110 0.27 12.51 9.97
N GLN A 111 1.20 13.18 10.64
CA GLN A 111 0.98 13.78 11.95
C GLN A 111 0.95 15.30 11.85
N VAL A 112 0.03 15.91 12.60
CA VAL A 112 -0.13 17.37 12.68
C VAL A 112 0.50 17.94 13.95
N LYS A 113 0.66 17.11 15.00
CA LYS A 113 1.16 17.53 16.32
C LYS A 113 2.10 16.47 16.90
N ILE A 114 3.01 16.90 17.78
CA ILE A 114 3.92 16.00 18.50
C ILE A 114 3.08 15.11 19.45
N PRO A 115 3.23 13.77 19.42
CA PRO A 115 2.42 12.87 20.23
C PRO A 115 2.54 13.07 21.75
N GLN A 116 3.62 13.69 22.22
CA GLN A 116 3.88 13.88 23.65
C GLN A 116 3.00 14.94 24.35
N LEU A 117 2.08 15.60 23.62
CA LEU A 117 1.16 16.60 24.18
C LEU A 117 -0.32 16.16 24.24
N ILE A 118 -0.65 14.91 23.91
CA ILE A 118 -2.06 14.47 23.83
C ILE A 118 -2.61 14.01 25.20
N ASN A 119 -1.76 13.67 26.17
CA ASN A 119 -2.20 13.01 27.41
C ASN A 119 -2.59 13.95 28.57
N ASN A 120 -2.60 15.27 28.41
CA ASN A 120 -2.81 16.20 29.54
C ASN A 120 -4.06 17.09 29.45
N ASN A 121 -4.91 16.97 28.40
CA ASN A 121 -6.02 17.91 28.19
C ASN A 121 -7.43 17.27 28.14
N ASN A 122 -7.60 16.01 28.55
CA ASN A 122 -8.92 15.37 28.63
C ASN A 122 -9.24 14.96 30.08
N SER A 123 -9.26 15.95 30.97
CA SER A 123 -9.90 15.84 32.28
C SER A 123 -10.27 17.25 32.74
N ASN A 124 -11.47 17.66 32.38
CA ASN A 124 -12.32 18.65 33.08
C ASN A 124 -13.77 18.31 32.77
#